data_AF-A0A970IYB1-F1
#
_entry.id   AF-A0A970IYB1-F1
#
_cell.length_a   1.000
_cell.length_b   1.000
_cell.length_c   1.000
_cell.angle_alpha   90.00
_cell.angle_beta   90.00
_cell.angle_gamma   90.00
#
_symmetry.space_group_name_H-M   'P 1'
#
loop_
_entity.id
_entity.type
_entity.pdbx_description
1 polymer ?
#
loop_
_entity_poly.entity_id
_entity_poly.type
_entity_poly.pdbx_seq_one_letter_code
_entity_poly.pdbx_strand_id
1 'polypeptide(L)'
;TEDKVLKFIYLGEMIVNVVVGILLIVLFTNQNTNNGKLLGYLVGGVLYLRALIYFIATIFRKEGTDVPKFITHIVLITAGTAIIARGGFSDQQLAWLLLGIAVLTAAVMVIMGYSNYNNYRHTYRAVEKTKEMKDIEQLELPASEEKIEVPVGEPQEEQPQEKIIQ
;
A
#
# COMPACT_ATOMS: atom_id res chain seq x y z
N THR A 1 -17.52 -6.66 7.98
CA THR A 1 -18.25 -5.37 8.04
C THR A 1 -17.30 -4.19 8.07
N GLU A 2 -16.19 -4.29 8.82
CA GLU A 2 -15.14 -3.26 8.93
C GLU A 2 -14.56 -2.83 7.58
N ASP A 3 -14.32 -3.76 6.64
CA ASP A 3 -13.80 -3.43 5.30
C ASP A 3 -14.69 -2.50 4.48
N LYS A 4 -16.03 -2.63 4.61
CA LYS A 4 -16.96 -1.74 3.90
C LYS A 4 -16.85 -0.32 4.46
N VAL A 5 -16.76 -0.19 5.78
CA VAL A 5 -16.61 1.10 6.46
C VAL A 5 -15.28 1.76 6.04
N LEU A 6 -14.19 1.00 6.03
CA LEU A 6 -12.87 1.50 5.58
C LEU A 6 -12.92 2.02 4.14
N LYS A 7 -13.55 1.26 3.23
CA LYS A 7 -13.71 1.66 1.82
C LYS A 7 -14.50 2.96 1.69
N PHE A 8 -15.57 3.14 2.47
CA PHE A 8 -16.34 4.38 2.48
C PHE A 8 -15.54 5.57 3.02
N ILE A 9 -14.73 5.37 4.08
CA ILE A 9 -13.85 6.40 4.63
C ILE A 9 -12.85 6.85 3.57
N TYR A 10 -12.17 5.91 2.90
CA TYR A 10 -11.21 6.24 1.85
C TYR A 10 -11.86 6.90 0.63
N LEU A 11 -13.06 6.48 0.25
CA LEU A 11 -13.82 7.13 -0.83
C LEU A 11 -14.16 8.57 -0.45
N GLY A 12 -14.64 8.79 0.78
CA GLY A 12 -14.92 10.13 1.31
C GLY A 12 -13.67 11.01 1.34
N GLU A 13 -12.54 10.47 1.82
CA GLU A 13 -11.25 11.16 1.80
C GLU A 13 -10.86 11.59 0.38
N MET A 14 -10.98 10.69 -0.59
CA MET A 14 -10.64 10.97 -1.99
C MET A 14 -11.49 12.13 -2.52
N ILE A 15 -12.80 12.13 -2.26
CA ILE A 15 -13.70 13.21 -2.68
C ILE A 15 -13.29 14.54 -2.03
N VAL A 16 -13.05 14.55 -0.71
CA VAL A 16 -12.60 15.76 0.00
C VAL A 16 -11.28 16.28 -0.58
N ASN A 17 -10.31 15.40 -0.85
CA ASN A 17 -9.04 15.78 -1.45
C ASN A 17 -9.20 16.42 -2.83
N VAL A 18 -10.08 15.86 -3.68
CA VAL A 18 -10.36 16.42 -5.01
C VAL A 18 -11.04 17.78 -4.89
N VAL A 19 -12.05 17.92 -4.02
CA VAL A 19 -12.76 19.19 -3.79
C VAL A 19 -11.80 20.25 -3.28
N VAL A 20 -10.98 19.95 -2.27
CA VAL A 20 -9.98 20.89 -1.75
C VAL A 20 -8.95 21.22 -2.82
N GLY A 21 -8.51 20.25 -3.63
CA GLY A 21 -7.60 20.49 -4.75
C GLY A 21 -8.14 21.51 -5.75
N ILE A 22 -9.41 21.40 -6.14
CA ILE A 22 -10.08 22.39 -7.00
C ILE A 22 -10.13 23.76 -6.31
N LEU A 23 -10.48 23.78 -5.02
CA LEU A 23 -10.58 25.00 -4.22
C LEU A 23 -9.23 25.73 -4.13
N LEU A 24 -8.12 25.00 -4.00
CA LEU A 24 -6.76 25.55 -4.01
C LEU A 24 -6.44 26.24 -5.34
N ILE A 25 -6.79 25.64 -6.49
CA ILE A 25 -6.55 26.22 -7.82
C ILE A 25 -7.33 27.53 -7.99
N VAL A 26 -8.60 27.55 -7.57
CA VAL A 26 -9.45 28.74 -7.65
C VAL A 26 -8.94 29.86 -6.75
N LEU A 27 -8.53 29.54 -5.53
CA LEU A 27 -8.00 30.53 -4.58
C LEU A 27 -6.65 31.09 -5.01
N PHE A 28 -5.79 30.26 -5.60
CA PHE A 28 -4.50 30.69 -6.15
C PHE A 28 -4.68 31.66 -7.33
N THR A 29 -5.69 31.43 -8.18
CA THR A 29 -5.99 32.29 -9.33
C THR A 29 -6.52 33.67 -8.88
N ASN A 30 -7.29 33.71 -7.81
CA ASN A 30 -7.83 34.95 -7.24
C ASN A 30 -6.84 35.55 -6.22
N GLN A 31 -5.81 36.29 -6.70
CA GLN A 31 -4.69 36.87 -5.93
C GLN A 31 -5.06 37.91 -4.84
N ASN A 32 -6.05 37.63 -4.00
CA ASN A 32 -6.34 38.42 -2.81
C ASN A 32 -5.35 38.08 -1.70
N THR A 33 -4.80 39.11 -1.06
CA THR A 33 -3.74 38.99 -0.04
C THR A 33 -4.16 38.19 1.21
N ASN A 34 -5.47 38.08 1.47
CA ASN A 34 -6.02 37.25 2.56
C ASN A 34 -6.14 35.76 2.22
N ASN A 35 -6.02 35.37 0.95
CA ASN A 35 -6.20 33.98 0.52
C ASN A 35 -5.01 33.10 0.91
N GLY A 36 -3.81 33.65 1.03
CA GLY A 36 -2.61 32.86 1.33
C GLY A 36 -2.66 32.12 2.68
N LYS A 37 -3.20 32.78 3.72
CA LYS A 37 -3.42 32.11 5.02
C LYS A 37 -4.42 30.97 4.90
N LEU A 38 -5.50 31.19 4.16
CA LEU A 38 -6.55 30.20 3.94
C LEU A 38 -6.03 28.99 3.15
N LEU A 39 -5.19 29.23 2.13
CA LEU A 39 -4.47 28.18 1.38
C LEU A 39 -3.59 27.34 2.32
N GLY A 40 -2.84 27.98 3.21
CA GLY A 40 -2.03 27.31 4.22
C GLY A 40 -2.84 26.38 5.12
N TYR A 41 -3.98 26.85 5.64
CA TYR A 41 -4.87 26.04 6.46
C TYR A 41 -5.49 24.87 5.69
N LEU A 42 -5.88 25.07 4.43
CA LEU A 42 -6.43 23.99 3.60
C LEU A 42 -5.39 22.90 3.34
N VAL A 43 -4.17 23.27 2.96
CA VAL A 43 -3.09 22.30 2.72
C VAL A 43 -2.69 21.59 4.01
N GLY A 44 -2.48 22.33 5.11
CA GLY A 44 -2.16 21.75 6.41
C GLY A 44 -3.26 20.81 6.90
N GLY A 45 -4.52 21.22 6.73
CA GLY A 45 -5.70 20.43 7.09
C GLY A 45 -5.82 19.14 6.28
N VAL A 46 -5.59 19.18 4.96
CA VAL A 46 -5.59 17.98 4.11
C VAL A 46 -4.47 17.02 4.51
N LEU A 47 -3.26 17.50 4.74
CA LEU A 47 -2.13 16.67 5.17
C LEU A 47 -2.40 16.01 6.52
N TYR A 48 -2.97 16.78 7.46
CA TYR A 48 -3.36 16.28 8.77
C TYR A 48 -4.46 15.22 8.67
N LEU A 49 -5.55 15.52 7.95
CA LEU A 49 -6.69 14.62 7.78
C LEU A 49 -6.28 13.30 7.12
N ARG A 50 -5.45 13.36 6.07
CA ARG A 50 -4.92 12.18 5.40
C ARG A 50 -4.12 11.30 6.36
N ALA A 51 -3.23 11.89 7.14
CA ALA A 51 -2.45 11.14 8.12
C ALA A 51 -3.34 10.55 9.23
N LEU A 52 -4.32 11.31 9.71
CA LEU A 52 -5.29 10.85 10.71
C LEU A 52 -6.09 9.63 10.22
N ILE A 53 -6.59 9.67 8.98
CA ILE A 53 -7.36 8.58 8.38
C ILE A 53 -6.49 7.32 8.26
N TYR A 54 -5.21 7.45 7.94
CA TYR A 54 -4.30 6.31 7.94
C TYR A 54 -4.16 5.66 9.33
N PHE A 55 -4.04 6.45 10.40
CA PHE A 55 -3.99 5.92 11.76
C PHE A 55 -5.29 5.23 12.16
N ILE A 56 -6.44 5.83 11.84
CA ILE A 56 -7.75 5.21 12.07
C ILE A 56 -7.81 3.88 11.31
N ALA A 57 -7.45 3.87 10.03
CA ALA A 57 -7.46 2.65 9.23
C ALA A 57 -6.53 1.56 9.76
N THR A 58 -5.37 1.95 10.31
CA THR A 58 -4.41 1.01 10.91
C THR A 58 -4.99 0.35 12.16
N ILE A 59 -5.70 1.10 13.00
CA ILE A 59 -6.38 0.56 14.18
C ILE A 59 -7.46 -0.46 13.78
N PHE A 60 -8.26 -0.14 12.75
CA PHE A 60 -9.32 -1.03 12.27
C PHE A 60 -8.78 -2.31 11.62
N ARG A 61 -7.65 -2.24 10.91
CA ARG A 61 -7.09 -3.40 10.21
C ARG A 61 -6.47 -4.45 11.12
N LYS A 62 -6.10 -4.10 12.37
CA LYS A 62 -5.43 -4.99 13.35
C LYS A 62 -4.19 -5.75 12.83
N GLU A 63 -3.69 -5.41 11.64
CA GLU A 63 -2.48 -5.96 11.04
C GLU A 63 -1.28 -5.09 11.40
N GLY A 64 -0.10 -5.72 11.50
CA GLY A 64 1.16 -5.01 11.69
C GLY A 64 1.39 -4.02 10.55
N THR A 65 1.56 -2.74 10.89
CA THR A 65 1.81 -1.72 9.86
C THR A 65 3.26 -1.78 9.40
N ASP A 66 3.49 -1.62 8.10
CA ASP A 66 4.84 -1.50 7.56
C ASP A 66 5.52 -0.24 8.11
N VAL A 67 6.70 -0.42 8.75
CA VAL A 67 7.48 0.67 9.36
C VAL A 67 7.68 1.88 8.41
N PRO A 68 8.00 1.71 7.10
CA PRO A 68 8.15 2.85 6.20
C PRO A 68 6.86 3.67 6.04
N LYS A 69 5.72 3.00 5.91
CA LYS A 69 4.42 3.68 5.75
C LYS A 69 4.06 4.44 7.02
N PHE A 70 4.31 3.86 8.19
CA PHE A 70 4.10 4.53 9.47
C PHE A 70 4.88 5.84 9.58
N ILE A 71 6.19 5.77 9.31
CA ILE A 71 7.07 6.94 9.41
C ILE A 71 6.62 8.04 8.45
N THR A 72 6.23 7.71 7.22
CA THR A 72 5.73 8.71 6.26
C THR A 72 4.49 9.44 6.80
N HIS A 73 3.53 8.73 7.39
CA HIS A 73 2.32 9.35 7.93
C HIS A 73 2.59 10.18 9.19
N ILE A 74 3.56 9.80 10.03
CA ILE A 74 4.05 10.62 11.15
C ILE A 74 4.68 11.93 10.65
N VAL A 75 5.50 11.86 9.58
CA VAL A 75 6.07 13.07 8.98
C VAL A 75 4.97 13.96 8.42
N LEU A 76 3.97 13.39 7.74
CA LEU A 76 2.82 14.12 7.18
C LEU A 76 1.98 14.81 8.25
N ILE A 77 1.64 14.12 9.34
CA ILE A 77 0.84 14.72 10.42
C ILE A 77 1.61 15.83 11.13
N THR A 78 2.93 15.64 11.32
CA THR A 78 3.81 16.64 11.93
C THR A 78 3.91 17.88 11.03
N ALA A 79 4.12 17.69 9.73
CA ALA A 79 4.15 18.78 8.75
C ALA A 79 2.82 19.52 8.69
N GLY A 80 1.70 18.80 8.59
CA GLY A 80 0.35 19.39 8.59
C GLY A 80 0.07 20.21 9.84
N THR A 81 0.40 19.66 11.02
CA THR A 81 0.23 20.35 12.31
C THR A 81 1.13 21.59 12.40
N ALA A 82 2.39 21.51 11.94
CA ALA A 82 3.31 22.64 11.95
C ALA A 82 2.83 23.79 11.05
N ILE A 83 2.22 23.48 9.90
CA ILE A 83 1.62 24.48 8.99
C ILE A 83 0.43 25.18 9.67
N ILE A 84 -0.45 24.40 10.30
CA ILE A 84 -1.63 24.93 11.01
C ILE A 84 -1.19 25.79 12.21
N ALA A 85 -0.26 25.29 13.03
CA ALA A 85 0.20 25.97 14.26
C ALA A 85 0.92 27.30 14.00
N ARG A 86 1.54 27.46 12.83
CA ARG A 86 2.19 28.72 12.41
C ARG A 86 1.21 29.74 11.82
N GLY A 87 -0.09 29.43 11.77
CA GLY A 87 -1.11 30.34 11.24
C GLY A 87 -1.25 30.30 9.72
N GLY A 88 -0.83 29.19 9.09
CA GLY A 88 -0.69 29.07 7.64
C GLY A 88 0.66 29.57 7.12
N PHE A 89 1.05 29.11 5.94
CA PHE A 89 2.25 29.56 5.24
C PHE A 89 1.93 30.64 4.22
N SER A 90 2.94 31.45 3.87
CA SER A 90 2.83 32.34 2.71
C SER A 90 2.76 31.52 1.41
N ASP A 91 2.20 32.10 0.36
CA ASP A 91 2.05 31.45 -0.95
C ASP A 91 3.38 30.86 -1.46
N GLN A 92 4.47 31.61 -1.25
CA GLN A 92 5.82 31.19 -1.66
C GLN A 92 6.33 29.98 -0.86
N GLN A 93 6.13 29.97 0.47
CA GLN A 93 6.53 28.84 1.31
C GLN A 93 5.73 27.58 0.98
N LEU A 94 4.42 27.75 0.72
CA LEU A 94 3.53 26.68 0.32
C LEU A 94 3.93 26.08 -1.03
N ALA A 95 4.29 26.92 -2.00
CA ALA A 95 4.74 26.50 -3.33
C ALA A 95 6.01 25.66 -3.26
N TRP A 96 7.02 26.10 -2.48
CA TRP A 96 8.25 25.33 -2.27
C TRP A 96 8.00 23.99 -1.56
N LEU A 97 7.12 23.98 -0.56
CA LEU A 97 6.74 22.74 0.14
C LEU A 97 6.07 21.75 -0.82
N LEU A 98 5.06 22.20 -1.58
CA LEU A 98 4.35 21.39 -2.56
C LEU A 98 5.30 20.87 -3.64
N LEU A 99 6.19 21.72 -4.15
CA LEU A 99 7.20 21.33 -5.12
C LEU A 99 8.12 20.23 -4.55
N GLY A 100 8.61 20.40 -3.32
CA GLY A 100 9.45 19.42 -2.66
C GLY A 100 8.77 18.06 -2.52
N ILE A 101 7.50 18.04 -2.08
CA ILE A 101 6.70 16.81 -1.96
C ILE A 101 6.45 16.19 -3.33
N ALA A 102 6.14 16.98 -4.35
CA ALA A 102 5.89 16.50 -5.71
C ALA A 102 7.14 15.83 -6.32
N VAL A 103 8.31 16.44 -6.17
CA VAL A 103 9.58 15.87 -6.67
C VAL A 103 9.92 14.58 -5.93
N LEU A 104 9.78 14.56 -4.60
CA LEU A 104 10.09 13.38 -3.79
C LEU A 104 9.14 12.21 -4.11
N THR A 105 7.85 12.48 -4.21
CA THR A 105 6.84 11.47 -4.57
C THR A 105 7.04 10.95 -5.99
N ALA A 106 7.37 11.81 -6.96
CA ALA A 106 7.70 11.40 -8.32
C ALA A 106 8.93 10.48 -8.35
N ALA A 107 10.00 10.83 -7.62
CA ALA A 107 11.21 9.99 -7.55
C ALA A 107 10.91 8.61 -6.96
N VAL A 108 10.18 8.56 -5.85
CA VAL A 108 9.77 7.31 -5.20
C VAL A 108 8.89 6.46 -6.13
N MET A 109 7.94 7.08 -6.84
CA MET A 109 7.10 6.37 -7.82
C MET A 109 7.91 5.79 -8.97
N VAL A 110 8.89 6.51 -9.51
CA VAL A 110 9.73 6.01 -10.61
C VAL A 110 10.54 4.79 -10.16
N ILE A 111 11.14 4.84 -8.96
CA ILE A 111 11.92 3.72 -8.40
C ILE A 111 11.03 2.49 -8.20
N MET A 112 9.89 2.66 -7.53
CA MET A 112 8.96 1.56 -7.27
C MET A 112 8.36 1.02 -8.57
N GLY A 113 7.98 1.90 -9.50
CA GLY A 113 7.41 1.54 -10.79
C GLY A 113 8.38 0.69 -11.62
N TYR A 114 9.66 1.09 -11.67
CA TYR A 114 10.70 0.32 -12.36
C TYR A 114 10.93 -1.06 -11.71
N SER A 115 11.04 -1.11 -10.38
CA SER A 115 11.24 -2.35 -9.62
C SER A 115 10.07 -3.33 -9.83
N ASN A 116 8.83 -2.85 -9.73
CA ASN A 116 7.64 -3.69 -9.91
C ASN A 116 7.50 -4.20 -11.36
N TYR A 117 7.82 -3.37 -12.35
CA TYR A 117 7.79 -3.78 -13.75
C TYR A 117 8.82 -4.88 -14.03
N ASN A 118 10.02 -4.73 -13.50
CA ASN A 118 11.05 -5.77 -13.64
C ASN A 118 10.63 -7.07 -12.93
N ASN A 119 10.11 -6.96 -11.70
CA ASN A 119 9.68 -8.12 -10.92
C ASN A 119 8.54 -8.88 -11.62
N TYR A 120 7.55 -8.17 -12.17
CA TYR A 120 6.45 -8.73 -12.97
C TYR A 120 7.00 -9.57 -14.13
N ARG A 121 8.00 -9.06 -14.87
CA ARG A 121 8.59 -9.82 -15.98
C ARG A 121 9.25 -11.13 -15.51
N HIS A 122 9.89 -11.12 -14.35
CA HIS A 122 10.52 -12.32 -13.78
C HIS A 122 9.49 -13.31 -13.23
N THR A 123 8.41 -12.84 -12.60
CA THR A 123 7.34 -13.72 -12.08
C THR A 123 6.54 -14.35 -13.21
N TYR A 124 6.21 -13.60 -14.27
CA TYR A 124 5.49 -14.16 -15.43
C TYR A 124 6.33 -15.22 -16.14
N ARG A 125 7.63 -14.97 -16.32
CA ARG A 125 8.56 -15.96 -16.88
C ARG A 125 8.76 -17.17 -16.00
N ALA A 126 8.72 -17.00 -14.67
CA ALA A 126 8.78 -18.13 -13.75
C ALA A 126 7.51 -18.98 -13.84
N VAL A 127 6.32 -18.36 -13.92
CA VAL A 127 5.04 -19.06 -14.09
C VAL A 127 4.94 -19.79 -15.43
N GLU A 128 5.40 -19.18 -16.53
CA GLU A 128 5.50 -19.84 -17.85
C GLU A 128 6.45 -21.03 -17.79
N LYS A 129 7.67 -20.86 -17.27
CA LYS A 129 8.61 -21.97 -17.14
C LYS A 129 8.12 -23.09 -16.23
N THR A 130 7.39 -22.77 -15.15
CA THR A 130 6.77 -23.81 -14.30
C THR A 130 5.64 -24.53 -15.03
N LYS A 131 4.87 -23.85 -15.89
CA LYS A 131 3.88 -24.51 -16.75
C LYS A 131 4.53 -25.40 -17.81
N GLU A 132 5.56 -24.89 -18.49
CA GLU A 132 6.30 -25.66 -19.49
C GLU A 132 6.99 -26.88 -18.88
N MET A 133 7.61 -26.75 -17.71
CA MET A 133 8.20 -27.90 -17.00
C MET A 133 7.14 -28.93 -16.56
N LYS A 134 5.94 -28.47 -16.17
CA LYS A 134 4.84 -29.37 -15.77
C LYS A 134 4.20 -30.09 -16.97
N ASP A 135 4.13 -29.44 -18.13
CA ASP A 135 3.69 -30.06 -19.39
C ASP A 135 4.75 -31.03 -19.94
N ILE A 136 6.05 -30.73 -19.80
CA ILE A 136 7.14 -31.64 -20.18
C ILE A 136 7.18 -32.87 -19.26
N GLU A 137 7.01 -32.69 -17.94
CA GLU A 137 6.96 -33.79 -16.96
C GLU A 137 5.72 -34.70 -17.18
N GLN A 138 4.62 -34.15 -17.73
CA GLN A 138 3.46 -34.93 -18.17
C GLN A 138 3.67 -35.66 -19.52
N LEU A 139 4.54 -35.14 -20.39
CA LEU A 139 4.87 -35.74 -21.69
C LEU A 139 5.96 -36.83 -21.61
N GLU A 140 6.82 -36.80 -20.58
CA GLU A 140 7.89 -37.79 -20.36
C GLU A 140 7.47 -39.01 -19.53
N LEU A 141 6.22 -39.09 -19.04
CA LEU A 141 5.68 -40.32 -18.49
C LEU A 141 5.27 -41.26 -19.63
N PRO A 142 5.97 -42.39 -19.87
CA PRO A 142 5.52 -43.34 -20.88
C PRO A 142 4.16 -43.89 -20.46
N ALA A 143 3.21 -43.82 -21.40
CA ALA A 143 1.93 -44.51 -21.32
C ALA A 143 2.18 -46.01 -21.12
N SER A 144 2.01 -46.48 -19.89
CA SER A 144 1.97 -47.90 -19.55
C SER A 144 0.69 -48.13 -18.74
N GLU A 145 -0.38 -48.41 -19.46
CA GLU A 145 -1.50 -49.16 -18.91
C GLU A 145 -1.00 -50.54 -18.50
N GLU A 146 -0.89 -50.81 -17.20
CA GLU A 146 -1.20 -52.13 -16.70
C GLU A 146 -1.79 -52.01 -15.30
N LYS A 147 -3.11 -52.22 -15.22
CA LYS A 147 -3.81 -52.46 -13.95
C LYS A 147 -3.18 -53.68 -13.28
N ILE A 148 -2.42 -53.47 -12.23
CA ILE A 148 -2.14 -54.50 -11.24
C ILE A 148 -3.14 -54.29 -10.11
N GLU A 149 -4.17 -55.13 -10.06
CA GLU A 149 -5.05 -55.28 -8.91
C GLU A 149 -4.19 -55.76 -7.73
N VAL A 150 -3.94 -54.89 -6.75
CA VAL A 150 -3.32 -55.29 -5.48
C VAL A 150 -4.46 -55.74 -4.55
N PRO A 151 -4.48 -57.02 -4.10
CA PRO A 151 -5.51 -57.50 -3.20
C PRO A 151 -5.34 -56.92 -1.79
N VAL A 152 -6.50 -56.61 -1.21
CA VAL A 152 -6.73 -56.10 0.14
C VAL A 152 -6.05 -56.95 1.22
N GLY A 153 -5.38 -56.29 2.18
CA GLY A 153 -4.98 -56.86 3.46
C GLY A 153 -4.77 -55.76 4.51
N GLU A 154 -5.75 -55.55 5.39
CA GLU A 154 -5.56 -54.86 6.69
C GLU A 154 -4.91 -55.82 7.71
N PRO A 155 -4.56 -55.41 8.94
CA PRO A 155 -3.81 -54.24 9.42
C PRO A 155 -2.66 -54.66 10.38
N GLN A 156 -1.65 -53.81 10.64
CA GLN A 156 -0.83 -53.93 11.85
C GLN A 156 -0.64 -52.56 12.53
N GLU A 157 -1.21 -52.45 13.72
CA GLU A 157 -0.94 -51.44 14.75
C GLU A 157 0.41 -51.69 15.45
N GLU A 158 0.82 -50.70 16.24
CA GLU A 158 1.91 -50.63 17.24
C GLU A 158 3.13 -49.78 16.82
N GLN A 159 3.70 -48.86 17.60
CA GLN A 159 3.34 -47.95 18.71
C GLN A 159 4.63 -47.09 18.98
N PRO A 160 4.62 -46.06 19.86
CA PRO A 160 5.54 -44.91 19.80
C PRO A 160 6.82 -45.08 20.64
N GLN A 161 7.91 -44.38 20.28
CA GLN A 161 9.11 -44.22 21.11
C GLN A 161 9.60 -42.76 21.05
N GLU A 162 10.24 -42.16 22.04
CA GLU A 162 10.18 -42.12 23.50
C GLU A 162 11.11 -40.93 23.84
N LYS A 163 10.76 -40.13 24.86
CA LYS A 163 11.63 -39.08 25.41
C LYS A 163 12.97 -39.67 25.85
N ILE A 164 14.10 -39.03 25.54
CA ILE A 164 15.26 -39.02 26.43
C ILE A 164 15.79 -37.60 26.62
N ILE A 165 15.74 -37.20 27.88
CA ILE A 165 16.35 -36.05 28.52
C ILE A 165 17.83 -36.39 28.76
N GLN A 166 18.76 -35.47 28.46
CA GLN A 166 19.94 -35.19 29.28
C GLN A 166 20.25 -33.69 29.23
#